data_AF-A0A8S3ZJ35-F1
#
_entry.id   AF-A0A8S3ZJ35-F1
#
_cell.length_a   1.000
_cell.length_b   1.000
_cell.length_c   1.000
_cell.angle_alpha   90.00
_cell.angle_beta   90.00
_cell.angle_gamma   90.00
#
_symmetry.space_group_name_H-M   'P 1'
#
loop_
_entity.id
_entity.type
_entity.pdbx_description
1 polymer ?
#
loop_
_entity_poly.entity_id
_entity_poly.type
_entity_poly.pdbx_seq_one_letter_code
_entity_poly.pdbx_strand_id
1 'polypeptide(L)'
;GNYCLIICQFSEQEEWFSEGRDELIRAIRVTRRQNKNLARNIILFVGDGMGISTVTASRLVNTGQLRGEDGEDNLLYFERFPHVGLVKTYSADSQVTGSAAAGTAILTGVKINSGVLGCDSRVKKGNCSAFTENTKLKTILHAFINEGLSTGIVTNSRITHATPASAYAQTPHRGWEGDVDLPHGDTDCAHVDDIAKQLILNNADIKVILGGGRRYFLDNSTQDPVLGTVDPHQRRDGLNLVDEWKKDKIRRNATHSYVWQRSDFDAVDSNSTEFLL
;
A
#
# COMPACT_ATOMS: atom_id res chain seq x y z
N GLY A 1 3.70 -64.65 27.07
CA GLY A 1 4.46 -63.54 27.66
C GLY A 1 4.14 -62.29 26.88
N ASN A 2 3.78 -61.23 27.60
CA ASN A 2 3.25 -59.95 27.14
C ASN A 2 4.00 -59.33 25.95
N TYR A 3 3.26 -58.87 24.94
CA TYR A 3 3.66 -57.72 24.13
C TYR A 3 2.54 -56.69 24.17
N CYS A 4 2.75 -55.72 25.04
CA CYS A 4 2.02 -54.46 25.13
C CYS A 4 2.45 -53.61 23.94
N LEU A 5 1.59 -53.46 22.93
CA LEU A 5 1.67 -52.41 21.91
C LEU A 5 0.51 -51.45 22.19
N ILE A 6 0.68 -50.63 23.24
CA ILE A 6 -0.18 -49.48 23.46
C ILE A 6 0.22 -48.44 22.41
N ILE A 7 -0.48 -48.47 21.28
CA ILE A 7 -0.69 -47.25 20.50
C ILE A 7 -1.85 -46.56 21.23
N CYS A 8 -1.54 -45.60 22.11
CA CYS A 8 -2.54 -44.65 22.59
C CYS A 8 -2.90 -43.74 21.41
N GLN A 9 -3.72 -44.24 20.49
CA GLN A 9 -4.49 -43.38 19.59
C GLN A 9 -5.51 -42.68 20.48
N PHE A 10 -5.29 -41.39 20.76
CA PHE A 10 -6.40 -40.52 21.11
C PHE A 10 -7.47 -40.69 20.03
N SER A 11 -8.74 -40.73 20.44
CA SER A 11 -9.81 -40.78 19.45
C SER A 11 -9.77 -39.49 18.63
N GLU A 12 -10.02 -39.57 17.32
CA GLU A 12 -10.16 -38.39 16.44
C GLU A 12 -11.05 -37.30 17.07
N GLN A 13 -12.11 -37.74 17.77
CA GLN A 13 -13.01 -36.88 18.51
C GLN A 13 -12.31 -36.08 19.64
N GLU A 14 -11.39 -36.68 20.39
CA GLU A 14 -10.64 -36.01 21.46
C GLU A 14 -9.69 -34.93 20.91
N GLU A 15 -9.11 -35.15 19.73
CA GLU A 15 -8.24 -34.19 19.05
C GLU A 15 -9.01 -32.91 18.71
N TRP A 16 -10.13 -33.03 17.98
CA TRP A 16 -11.01 -31.90 17.66
C TRP A 16 -11.52 -31.17 18.91
N PHE A 17 -11.86 -31.91 19.98
CA PHE A 17 -12.27 -31.28 21.25
C PHE A 17 -11.13 -30.56 21.97
N SER A 18 -9.90 -31.07 21.86
CA SER A 18 -8.72 -30.42 22.42
C SER A 18 -8.44 -29.11 21.70
N GLU A 19 -8.42 -29.12 20.37
CA GLU A 19 -8.21 -27.91 19.56
C GLU A 19 -9.27 -26.84 19.80
N GLY A 20 -10.55 -27.23 19.80
CA GLY A 20 -11.65 -26.31 20.08
C GLY A 20 -11.55 -25.69 21.48
N ARG A 21 -11.06 -26.44 22.48
CA ARG A 21 -10.83 -25.94 23.83
C ARG A 21 -9.68 -24.93 23.86
N ASP A 22 -8.60 -25.20 23.13
CA ASP A 22 -7.46 -24.29 23.03
C ASP A 22 -7.83 -22.98 22.33
N GLU A 23 -8.65 -23.04 21.28
CA GLU A 23 -9.18 -21.86 20.60
C GLU A 23 -10.13 -21.06 21.51
N LEU A 24 -11.01 -21.73 22.25
CA LEU A 24 -11.88 -21.05 23.24
C LEU A 24 -11.05 -20.33 24.31
N ILE A 25 -10.02 -20.98 24.85
CA ILE A 25 -9.11 -20.37 25.83
C ILE A 25 -8.41 -19.14 25.23
N ARG A 26 -7.98 -19.23 23.97
CA ARG A 26 -7.38 -18.11 23.23
C ARG A 26 -8.36 -16.94 23.08
N ALA A 27 -9.58 -17.19 22.64
CA ALA A 27 -10.64 -16.19 22.47
C ALA A 27 -11.01 -15.51 23.80
N ILE A 28 -11.09 -16.27 24.91
CA ILE A 28 -11.32 -15.72 26.25
C ILE A 28 -10.18 -14.78 26.67
N ARG A 29 -8.92 -15.16 26.43
CA ARG A 29 -7.76 -14.33 26.77
C ARG A 29 -7.77 -12.99 26.03
N VAL A 30 -8.06 -13.01 24.73
CA VAL A 30 -8.19 -11.81 23.90
C VAL A 30 -9.29 -10.90 24.45
N THR A 31 -10.48 -11.46 24.71
CA THR A 31 -11.65 -10.68 25.16
C THR A 31 -11.42 -10.05 26.54
N ARG A 32 -10.75 -10.76 27.45
CA ARG A 32 -10.45 -10.25 28.80
C ARG A 32 -9.33 -9.21 28.84
N ARG A 33 -8.46 -9.17 27.83
CA ARG A 33 -7.28 -8.27 27.77
C ARG A 33 -7.37 -7.32 26.58
N GLN A 34 -8.47 -6.59 26.45
CA GLN A 34 -8.59 -5.54 25.44
C GLN A 34 -7.52 -4.46 25.67
N ASN A 35 -6.72 -4.20 24.64
CA ASN A 35 -5.78 -3.10 24.65
C ASN A 35 -6.54 -1.77 24.46
N LYS A 36 -6.59 -0.96 25.52
CA LYS A 36 -7.22 0.38 25.50
C LYS A 36 -6.21 1.52 25.40
N ASN A 37 -4.93 1.20 25.26
CA ASN A 37 -3.88 2.22 25.12
C ASN A 37 -3.96 2.89 23.76
N LEU A 38 -3.51 4.15 23.69
CA LEU A 38 -3.40 4.87 22.42
C LEU A 38 -2.38 4.16 21.51
N ALA A 39 -2.76 3.94 20.25
CA ALA A 39 -1.86 3.38 19.26
C ALA A 39 -0.77 4.41 18.91
N ARG A 40 0.49 4.07 19.20
CA ARG A 40 1.66 4.90 18.82
C ARG A 40 1.98 4.80 17.33
N ASN A 41 1.76 3.63 16.73
CA ASN A 41 2.10 3.32 15.35
C ASN A 41 0.90 2.61 14.69
N ILE A 42 0.69 2.90 13.40
CA ILE A 42 -0.29 2.18 12.57
C ILE A 42 0.46 1.58 11.37
N ILE A 43 0.28 0.28 11.17
CA ILE A 43 0.78 -0.43 9.98
C ILE A 43 -0.43 -1.03 9.28
N LEU A 44 -0.62 -0.65 8.02
CA LEU A 44 -1.71 -1.14 7.19
C LEU A 44 -1.13 -1.99 6.05
N PHE A 45 -1.48 -3.27 6.02
CA PHE A 45 -1.17 -4.17 4.90
C PHE A 45 -2.37 -4.25 3.96
N VAL A 46 -2.15 -4.00 2.67
CA VAL A 46 -3.18 -4.10 1.63
C VAL A 46 -2.79 -5.19 0.64
N GLY A 47 -3.52 -6.31 0.68
CA GLY A 47 -3.47 -7.31 -0.39
C GLY A 47 -4.38 -6.90 -1.54
N ASP A 48 -3.84 -6.25 -2.57
CA ASP A 48 -4.61 -5.81 -3.74
C ASP A 48 -5.21 -7.02 -4.48
N GLY A 49 -6.54 -7.09 -4.58
CA GLY A 49 -7.25 -8.24 -5.13
C GLY A 49 -7.27 -9.50 -4.24
N MET A 50 -6.86 -9.41 -2.97
CA MET A 50 -6.78 -10.56 -2.05
C MET A 50 -8.13 -10.84 -1.38
N GLY A 51 -9.04 -11.50 -2.11
CA GLY A 51 -10.31 -11.99 -1.56
C GLY A 51 -10.15 -13.22 -0.65
N ILE A 52 -11.24 -13.65 -0.01
CA ILE A 52 -11.25 -14.82 0.90
C ILE A 52 -10.74 -16.08 0.19
N SER A 53 -11.16 -16.30 -1.06
CA SER A 53 -10.68 -17.45 -1.86
C SER A 53 -9.17 -17.41 -2.08
N THR A 54 -8.59 -16.23 -2.34
CA THR A 54 -7.15 -16.04 -2.50
C THR A 54 -6.40 -16.32 -1.20
N VAL A 55 -6.96 -15.93 -0.05
CA VAL A 55 -6.40 -16.22 1.28
C VAL A 55 -6.35 -17.73 1.50
N THR A 56 -7.48 -18.44 1.30
CA THR A 56 -7.52 -19.89 1.45
C THR A 56 -6.56 -20.59 0.49
N ALA A 57 -6.55 -20.22 -0.79
CA ALA A 57 -5.63 -20.80 -1.77
C ALA A 57 -4.16 -20.58 -1.37
N SER A 58 -3.83 -19.38 -0.87
CA SER A 58 -2.48 -19.05 -0.42
C SER A 58 -2.06 -19.90 0.80
N ARG A 59 -2.98 -20.15 1.74
CA ARG A 59 -2.75 -21.04 2.89
C ARG A 59 -2.45 -22.48 2.45
N LEU A 60 -3.29 -23.04 1.57
CA LEU A 60 -3.12 -24.41 1.08
C LEU A 60 -1.76 -24.62 0.42
N VAL A 61 -1.39 -23.71 -0.49
CA VAL A 61 -0.15 -23.86 -1.27
C VAL A 61 1.08 -23.47 -0.43
N ASN A 62 1.09 -22.27 0.14
CA ASN A 62 2.31 -21.69 0.71
C ASN A 62 2.64 -22.23 2.10
N THR A 63 1.63 -22.44 2.94
CA THR A 63 1.85 -22.91 4.31
C THR A 63 1.74 -24.42 4.47
N GLY A 64 1.07 -25.13 3.56
CA GLY A 64 1.02 -26.60 3.54
C GLY A 64 1.89 -27.23 2.46
N GLN A 65 1.40 -27.28 1.22
CA GLN A 65 1.94 -28.13 0.15
C GLN A 65 3.43 -27.85 -0.15
N LEU A 66 3.84 -26.58 -0.21
CA LEU A 66 5.25 -26.22 -0.45
C LEU A 66 6.18 -26.58 0.71
N ARG A 67 5.64 -26.83 1.91
CA ARG A 67 6.37 -27.26 3.11
C ARG A 67 6.29 -28.78 3.33
N GLY A 68 5.58 -29.51 2.46
CA GLY A 68 5.31 -30.94 2.65
C GLY A 68 4.37 -31.23 3.82
N GLU A 69 3.61 -30.23 4.26
CA GLU A 69 2.62 -30.31 5.34
C GLU A 69 1.19 -30.32 4.73
N ASP A 70 0.20 -30.66 5.55
CA ASP A 70 -1.20 -30.52 5.13
C ASP A 70 -1.57 -29.04 4.91
N GLY A 71 -2.38 -28.73 3.90
CA GLY A 71 -2.73 -27.34 3.55
C GLY A 71 -3.78 -26.74 4.47
N GLU A 72 -4.72 -27.58 4.87
CA GLU A 72 -6.02 -27.23 5.40
C GLU A 72 -5.92 -26.73 6.84
N ASP A 73 -5.09 -27.39 7.65
CA ASP A 73 -4.85 -27.09 9.07
C ASP A 73 -3.83 -25.97 9.30
N ASN A 74 -3.13 -25.57 8.24
CA ASN A 74 -2.13 -24.53 8.29
C ASN A 74 -2.77 -23.13 8.41
N LEU A 75 -1.99 -22.12 8.85
CA LEU A 75 -2.48 -20.75 8.98
C LEU A 75 -1.46 -19.75 8.45
N LEU A 76 -1.93 -18.79 7.64
CA LEU A 76 -1.15 -17.60 7.31
C LEU A 76 -0.95 -16.73 8.56
N TYR A 77 0.10 -15.92 8.57
CA TYR A 77 0.48 -15.16 9.77
C TYR A 77 -0.65 -14.24 10.28
N PHE A 78 -1.33 -13.54 9.36
CA PHE A 78 -2.43 -12.63 9.73
C PHE A 78 -3.71 -13.36 10.14
N GLU A 79 -3.88 -14.65 9.83
CA GLU A 79 -5.03 -15.44 10.29
C GLU A 79 -4.98 -15.74 11.78
N ARG A 80 -3.81 -15.51 12.41
CA ARG A 80 -3.62 -15.58 13.86
C ARG A 80 -4.06 -14.29 14.57
N PHE A 81 -4.45 -13.26 13.83
CA PHE A 81 -4.89 -12.01 14.44
C PHE A 81 -6.22 -12.21 15.19
N PRO A 82 -6.37 -11.60 16.38
CA PRO A 82 -7.52 -11.85 17.25
C PRO A 82 -8.85 -11.25 16.76
N HIS A 83 -8.81 -10.42 15.71
CA HIS A 83 -9.96 -9.67 15.23
C HIS A 83 -10.07 -9.81 13.72
N VAL A 84 -11.26 -10.18 13.26
CA VAL A 84 -11.63 -10.27 11.85
C VAL A 84 -12.88 -9.44 11.61
N GLY A 85 -12.93 -8.76 10.46
CA GLY A 85 -14.08 -8.00 10.02
C GLY A 85 -14.29 -8.20 8.53
N LEU A 86 -15.55 -8.21 8.11
CA LEU A 86 -15.91 -8.19 6.69
C LEU A 86 -16.19 -6.76 6.24
N VAL A 87 -15.68 -6.40 5.07
CA VAL A 87 -15.77 -5.04 4.53
C VAL A 87 -16.59 -5.06 3.23
N LYS A 88 -17.56 -4.15 3.11
CA LYS A 88 -18.35 -3.96 1.87
C LYS A 88 -17.62 -3.01 0.92
N THR A 89 -17.13 -3.53 -0.20
CA THR A 89 -16.14 -2.84 -1.06
C THR A 89 -16.70 -2.00 -2.20
N TYR A 90 -18.02 -1.99 -2.47
CA TYR A 90 -18.61 -1.20 -3.56
C TYR A 90 -18.14 0.28 -3.55
N SER A 91 -17.93 0.90 -4.72
CA SER A 91 -17.64 2.33 -4.86
C SER A 91 -18.92 3.16 -4.93
N ALA A 92 -18.82 4.49 -5.01
CA ALA A 92 -19.98 5.36 -5.14
C ALA A 92 -20.78 5.09 -6.43
N ASP A 93 -20.13 4.56 -7.47
CA ASP A 93 -20.66 4.41 -8.83
C ASP A 93 -20.66 2.96 -9.36
N SER A 94 -20.13 1.99 -8.61
CA SER A 94 -20.00 0.61 -9.07
C SER A 94 -20.12 -0.41 -7.93
N GLN A 95 -20.77 -1.53 -8.23
CA GLN A 95 -20.84 -2.68 -7.33
C GLN A 95 -19.47 -3.36 -7.17
N VAL A 96 -18.70 -3.44 -8.27
CA VAL A 96 -17.33 -3.95 -8.28
C VAL A 96 -16.39 -2.76 -8.34
N THR A 97 -15.69 -2.50 -7.23
CA THR A 97 -14.77 -1.37 -7.12
C THR A 97 -13.43 -1.63 -7.80
N GLY A 98 -12.71 -0.56 -8.13
CA GLY A 98 -11.30 -0.62 -8.51
C GLY A 98 -10.37 -0.17 -7.38
N SER A 99 -9.07 -0.49 -7.50
CA SER A 99 -8.08 -0.23 -6.44
C SER A 99 -8.01 1.24 -5.98
N ALA A 100 -8.24 2.20 -6.89
CA ALA A 100 -8.20 3.63 -6.57
C ALA A 100 -9.31 4.07 -5.61
N ALA A 101 -10.54 3.63 -5.87
CA ALA A 101 -11.69 3.96 -5.03
C ALA A 101 -11.63 3.20 -3.69
N ALA A 102 -11.22 1.94 -3.72
CA ALA A 102 -11.03 1.13 -2.51
C ALA A 102 -9.94 1.72 -1.59
N GLY A 103 -8.76 2.03 -2.14
CA GLY A 103 -7.66 2.63 -1.40
C GLY A 103 -8.04 3.99 -0.82
N THR A 104 -8.73 4.83 -1.60
CA THR A 104 -9.20 6.13 -1.09
C THR A 104 -10.21 5.94 0.05
N ALA A 105 -11.14 4.99 -0.05
CA ALA A 105 -12.08 4.72 1.03
C ALA A 105 -11.39 4.24 2.32
N ILE A 106 -10.36 3.39 2.20
CA ILE A 106 -9.57 2.92 3.34
C ILE A 106 -8.82 4.07 4.02
N LEU A 107 -8.25 4.99 3.23
CA LEU A 107 -7.31 6.00 3.74
C LEU A 107 -7.95 7.35 4.05
N THR A 108 -9.13 7.65 3.52
CA THR A 108 -9.87 8.90 3.77
C THR A 108 -11.18 8.68 4.52
N GLY A 109 -11.69 7.44 4.56
CA GLY A 109 -13.02 7.14 5.09
C GLY A 109 -14.18 7.46 4.14
N VAL A 110 -13.92 7.95 2.93
CA VAL A 110 -14.96 8.38 1.97
C VAL A 110 -14.97 7.46 0.75
N LYS A 111 -16.15 6.93 0.40
CA LYS A 111 -16.35 6.20 -0.86
C LYS A 111 -16.45 7.18 -2.03
N ILE A 112 -15.69 6.90 -3.08
CA ILE A 112 -15.57 7.77 -4.26
C ILE A 112 -15.92 7.00 -5.54
N ASN A 113 -15.93 7.68 -6.68
CA ASN A 113 -16.15 7.06 -7.98
C ASN A 113 -14.96 6.18 -8.41
N SER A 114 -15.20 5.22 -9.30
CA SER A 114 -14.14 4.34 -9.79
C SER A 114 -13.20 5.08 -10.73
N GLY A 115 -11.90 4.87 -10.56
CA GLY A 115 -10.86 5.41 -11.44
C GLY A 115 -10.40 6.83 -11.13
N VAL A 116 -10.96 7.49 -10.10
CA VAL A 116 -10.43 8.72 -9.49
C VAL A 116 -9.62 8.38 -8.22
N LEU A 117 -8.77 9.30 -7.75
CA LEU A 117 -7.99 9.17 -6.51
C LEU A 117 -8.20 10.40 -5.62
N GLY A 118 -8.45 10.20 -4.33
CA GLY A 118 -8.38 11.27 -3.33
C GLY A 118 -9.36 12.44 -3.54
N CYS A 119 -10.44 12.27 -4.29
CA CYS A 119 -11.48 13.27 -4.48
C CYS A 119 -12.87 12.66 -4.39
N ASP A 120 -13.86 13.42 -3.91
CA ASP A 120 -15.21 12.91 -3.70
C ASP A 120 -15.97 12.60 -5.01
N SER A 121 -17.18 12.03 -4.86
CA SER A 121 -17.98 11.54 -5.98
C SER A 121 -18.53 12.62 -6.93
N ARG A 122 -18.32 13.92 -6.64
CA ARG A 122 -18.61 15.01 -7.60
C ARG A 122 -17.64 14.98 -8.78
N VAL A 123 -16.42 14.48 -8.57
CA VAL A 123 -15.43 14.32 -9.64
C VAL A 123 -15.67 13.00 -10.37
N LYS A 124 -15.97 13.08 -11.66
CA LYS A 124 -16.02 11.92 -12.54
C LYS A 124 -14.64 11.67 -13.13
N LYS A 125 -14.38 10.41 -13.51
CA LYS A 125 -13.11 10.02 -14.14
C LYS A 125 -12.80 10.92 -15.35
N GLY A 126 -11.65 11.59 -15.31
CA GLY A 126 -11.16 12.51 -16.34
C GLY A 126 -11.81 13.90 -16.36
N ASN A 127 -12.77 14.20 -15.47
CA ASN A 127 -13.40 15.53 -15.42
C ASN A 127 -12.58 16.47 -14.52
N CYS A 128 -11.71 17.28 -15.14
CA CYS A 128 -10.86 18.23 -14.42
C CYS A 128 -11.60 19.50 -13.99
N SER A 129 -12.66 19.93 -14.69
CA SER A 129 -13.43 21.11 -14.30
C SER A 129 -14.18 20.91 -12.98
N ALA A 130 -14.57 19.66 -12.66
CA ALA A 130 -15.11 19.31 -11.34
C ALA A 130 -14.03 19.17 -10.25
N PHE A 131 -12.76 19.04 -10.63
CA PHE A 131 -11.64 18.84 -9.71
C PHE A 131 -11.14 20.17 -9.15
N THR A 132 -11.64 20.47 -7.96
CA THR A 132 -11.37 21.71 -7.21
C THR A 132 -10.90 21.37 -5.79
N GLU A 133 -10.31 22.33 -5.08
CA GLU A 133 -9.90 22.14 -3.67
C GLU A 133 -11.03 21.59 -2.78
N ASN A 134 -12.27 22.04 -2.99
CA ASN A 134 -13.43 21.60 -2.22
C ASN A 134 -13.82 20.14 -2.45
N THR A 135 -13.31 19.51 -3.52
CA THR A 135 -13.54 18.10 -3.84
C THR A 135 -12.39 17.20 -3.42
N LYS A 136 -11.24 17.76 -3.02
CA LYS A 136 -10.07 17.00 -2.58
C LYS A 136 -10.28 16.47 -1.16
N LEU A 137 -9.88 15.23 -0.95
CA LEU A 137 -9.95 14.54 0.33
C LEU A 137 -8.54 14.45 0.93
N LYS A 138 -8.46 14.64 2.24
CA LYS A 138 -7.24 14.38 3.01
C LYS A 138 -7.28 12.96 3.55
N THR A 139 -6.13 12.31 3.48
CA THR A 139 -5.94 10.93 3.97
C THR A 139 -5.45 10.95 5.42
N ILE A 140 -5.52 9.80 6.10
CA ILE A 140 -4.90 9.61 7.41
C ILE A 140 -3.38 9.86 7.37
N LEU A 141 -2.71 9.60 6.23
CA LEU A 141 -1.30 9.91 6.04
C LEU A 141 -1.06 11.42 6.10
N HIS A 142 -1.91 12.23 5.45
CA HIS A 142 -1.82 13.69 5.55
C HIS A 142 -2.04 14.17 6.99
N ALA A 143 -2.97 13.56 7.72
CA ALA A 143 -3.19 13.89 9.12
C ALA A 143 -1.94 13.60 9.97
N PHE A 144 -1.28 12.46 9.75
CA PHE A 144 -0.03 12.12 10.44
C PHE A 144 1.13 13.06 10.09
N ILE A 145 1.28 13.45 8.83
CA ILE A 145 2.28 14.47 8.44
C ILE A 145 2.00 15.80 9.16
N ASN A 146 0.75 16.25 9.20
CA ASN A 146 0.38 17.51 9.85
C ASN A 146 0.65 17.50 11.37
N GLU A 147 0.55 16.34 12.02
CA GLU A 147 0.88 16.14 13.43
C GLU A 147 2.39 15.90 13.66
N GLY A 148 3.23 15.99 12.62
CA GLY A 148 4.67 15.79 12.69
C GLY A 148 5.10 14.33 12.90
N LEU A 149 4.22 13.37 12.62
CA LEU A 149 4.53 11.95 12.71
C LEU A 149 5.20 11.45 11.43
N SER A 150 6.13 10.50 11.58
CA SER A 150 6.76 9.83 10.45
C SER A 150 5.75 8.97 9.69
N THR A 151 5.78 9.07 8.36
CA THR A 151 4.93 8.29 7.46
C THR A 151 5.76 7.61 6.38
N GLY A 152 5.24 6.49 5.85
CA GLY A 152 5.91 5.75 4.80
C GLY A 152 4.96 4.90 3.98
N ILE A 153 5.37 4.61 2.74
CA ILE A 153 4.63 3.82 1.76
C ILE A 153 5.58 2.79 1.18
N VAL A 154 5.20 1.52 1.25
CA VAL A 154 5.97 0.39 0.70
C VAL A 154 5.05 -0.44 -0.18
N THR A 155 5.50 -0.76 -1.38
CA THR A 155 4.70 -1.48 -2.37
C THR A 155 5.59 -2.31 -3.29
N ASN A 156 5.05 -3.40 -3.83
CA ASN A 156 5.68 -4.18 -4.90
C ASN A 156 5.26 -3.70 -6.31
N SER A 157 4.33 -2.75 -6.40
CA SER A 157 3.91 -2.12 -7.66
C SER A 157 4.70 -0.84 -7.91
N ARG A 158 4.31 -0.06 -8.92
CA ARG A 158 4.82 1.31 -9.08
C ARG A 158 4.32 2.15 -7.90
N ILE A 159 5.15 3.03 -7.34
CA ILE A 159 4.73 3.89 -6.23
C ILE A 159 3.61 4.87 -6.62
N THR A 160 3.45 5.11 -7.93
CA THR A 160 2.37 5.88 -8.57
C THR A 160 1.13 5.07 -8.88
N HIS A 161 1.16 3.73 -8.70
CA HIS A 161 -0.02 2.89 -8.89
C HIS A 161 -1.14 3.28 -7.92
N ALA A 162 -2.39 3.00 -8.27
CA ALA A 162 -3.56 3.47 -7.52
C ALA A 162 -3.53 3.16 -6.01
N THR A 163 -3.09 1.97 -5.61
CA THR A 163 -3.08 1.56 -4.20
C THR A 163 -2.14 2.41 -3.35
N PRO A 164 -0.82 2.53 -3.66
CA PRO A 164 0.04 3.46 -2.95
C PRO A 164 -0.35 4.93 -3.17
N ALA A 165 -0.74 5.31 -4.40
CA ALA A 165 -1.14 6.68 -4.72
C ALA A 165 -2.35 7.16 -3.91
N SER A 166 -3.26 6.27 -3.53
CA SER A 166 -4.42 6.62 -2.70
C SER A 166 -4.05 7.16 -1.30
N ALA A 167 -2.80 7.00 -0.87
CA ALA A 167 -2.30 7.55 0.39
C ALA A 167 -1.93 9.05 0.30
N TYR A 168 -1.60 9.56 -0.88
CA TYR A 168 -1.03 10.92 -1.02
C TYR A 168 -1.59 11.73 -2.20
N ALA A 169 -2.04 11.09 -3.27
CA ALA A 169 -2.45 11.77 -4.50
C ALA A 169 -3.94 12.12 -4.51
N GLN A 170 -4.26 13.27 -5.10
CA GLN A 170 -5.60 13.62 -5.55
C GLN A 170 -5.58 13.82 -7.07
N THR A 171 -6.37 13.05 -7.82
CA THR A 171 -6.45 13.22 -9.28
C THR A 171 -7.78 12.70 -9.86
N PRO A 172 -8.34 13.36 -10.89
CA PRO A 172 -9.49 12.87 -11.65
C PRO A 172 -9.25 11.56 -12.39
N HIS A 173 -8.01 11.10 -12.52
CA HIS A 173 -7.73 9.87 -13.24
C HIS A 173 -6.51 9.14 -12.66
N ARG A 174 -6.74 7.94 -12.14
CA ARG A 174 -5.69 7.09 -11.54
C ARG A 174 -4.55 6.69 -12.49
N GLY A 175 -4.74 6.88 -13.79
CA GLY A 175 -3.75 6.58 -14.82
C GLY A 175 -2.81 7.73 -15.14
N TRP A 176 -2.99 8.91 -14.53
CA TRP A 176 -2.08 10.04 -14.71
C TRP A 176 -0.86 9.88 -13.80
N GLU A 177 -0.12 8.78 -14.00
CA GLU A 177 0.98 8.36 -13.12
C GLU A 177 2.21 9.28 -13.30
N GLY A 178 2.53 9.69 -14.53
CA GLY A 178 3.51 10.73 -14.85
C GLY A 178 2.96 11.81 -15.78
N ASP A 179 3.77 12.82 -16.11
CA ASP A 179 3.35 13.93 -16.98
C ASP A 179 2.86 13.44 -18.35
N VAL A 180 3.55 12.45 -18.93
CA VAL A 180 3.22 11.87 -20.25
C VAL A 180 1.83 11.23 -20.30
N ASP A 181 1.25 10.92 -19.15
CA ASP A 181 -0.09 10.32 -19.07
C ASP A 181 -1.20 11.40 -18.95
N LEU A 182 -0.83 12.67 -18.70
CA LEU A 182 -1.79 13.78 -18.61
C LEU A 182 -2.41 14.10 -19.98
N PRO A 183 -3.65 14.61 -20.02
CA PRO A 183 -4.31 15.02 -21.25
C PRO A 183 -3.76 16.36 -21.74
N HIS A 184 -2.53 16.36 -22.28
CA HIS A 184 -1.91 17.58 -22.80
C HIS A 184 -2.78 18.23 -23.88
N GLY A 185 -2.95 19.56 -23.78
CA GLY A 185 -3.81 20.33 -24.68
C GLY A 185 -5.24 20.52 -24.17
N ASP A 186 -5.66 19.78 -23.14
CA ASP A 186 -6.91 20.06 -22.43
C ASP A 186 -6.69 21.18 -21.40
N THR A 187 -7.24 22.36 -21.68
CA THR A 187 -7.11 23.53 -20.80
C THR A 187 -7.81 23.33 -19.45
N ASP A 188 -8.85 22.50 -19.40
CA ASP A 188 -9.55 22.20 -18.15
C ASP A 188 -8.68 21.35 -17.22
N CYS A 189 -7.67 20.66 -17.74
CA CYS A 189 -6.77 19.80 -16.96
C CYS A 189 -5.39 20.42 -16.70
N ALA A 190 -5.13 21.63 -17.18
CA ALA A 190 -3.82 22.28 -17.05
C ALA A 190 -3.38 22.52 -15.60
N HIS A 191 -4.31 22.56 -14.64
CA HIS A 191 -4.04 22.73 -13.21
C HIS A 191 -3.81 21.41 -12.45
N VAL A 192 -3.87 20.26 -13.13
CA VAL A 192 -3.72 18.94 -12.49
C VAL A 192 -2.28 18.47 -12.62
N ASP A 193 -1.61 18.32 -11.47
CA ASP A 193 -0.30 17.66 -11.40
C ASP A 193 -0.46 16.14 -11.55
N ASP A 194 0.49 15.50 -12.24
CA ASP A 194 0.58 14.04 -12.28
C ASP A 194 0.95 13.44 -10.91
N ILE A 195 0.65 12.16 -10.71
CA ILE A 195 0.80 11.47 -9.43
C ILE A 195 2.28 11.48 -8.95
N ALA A 196 3.26 11.27 -9.84
CA ALA A 196 4.66 11.29 -9.46
C ALA A 196 5.10 12.68 -8.94
N LYS A 197 4.67 13.74 -9.62
CA LYS A 197 4.92 15.12 -9.17
C LYS A 197 4.26 15.41 -7.82
N GLN A 198 3.03 14.96 -7.60
CA GLN A 198 2.36 15.08 -6.31
C GLN A 198 3.09 14.35 -5.18
N LEU A 199 3.70 13.19 -5.45
CA LEU A 199 4.47 12.45 -4.46
C LEU A 199 5.68 13.27 -3.97
N ILE A 200 6.46 13.81 -4.91
CA ILE A 200 7.74 14.44 -4.59
C ILE A 200 7.59 15.89 -4.15
N LEU A 201 6.77 16.68 -4.85
CA LEU A 201 6.68 18.12 -4.61
C LEU A 201 5.61 18.47 -3.57
N ASN A 202 4.47 17.77 -3.60
CA ASN A 202 3.31 18.13 -2.76
C ASN A 202 3.28 17.33 -1.44
N ASN A 203 3.97 16.19 -1.39
CA ASN A 203 4.02 15.29 -0.23
C ASN A 203 5.47 14.98 0.20
N ALA A 204 6.33 16.00 0.15
CA ALA A 204 7.76 15.89 0.42
C ALA A 204 8.13 15.40 1.83
N ASP A 205 7.19 15.40 2.78
CA ASP A 205 7.41 15.00 4.17
C ASP A 205 7.27 13.50 4.43
N ILE A 206 6.88 12.71 3.41
CA ILE A 206 6.90 11.24 3.51
C ILE A 206 8.34 10.77 3.68
N LYS A 207 8.60 10.03 4.77
CA LYS A 207 9.95 9.63 5.18
C LYS A 207 10.46 8.42 4.41
N VAL A 208 9.59 7.45 4.14
CA VAL A 208 9.95 6.21 3.44
C VAL A 208 9.06 6.00 2.24
N ILE A 209 9.66 5.90 1.06
CA ILE A 209 8.96 5.68 -0.20
C ILE A 209 9.66 4.51 -0.89
N LEU A 210 9.05 3.33 -0.90
CA LEU A 210 9.66 2.13 -1.50
C LEU A 210 8.71 1.48 -2.48
N GLY A 211 9.15 1.37 -3.74
CA GLY A 211 8.39 0.72 -4.80
C GLY A 211 9.08 0.81 -6.16
N GLY A 212 8.38 0.38 -7.20
CA GLY A 212 8.83 0.56 -8.58
C GLY A 212 8.37 1.89 -9.20
N GLY A 213 8.49 1.98 -10.53
CA GLY A 213 7.92 3.10 -11.30
C GLY A 213 8.89 4.24 -11.64
N ARG A 214 10.21 4.01 -11.55
CA ARG A 214 11.25 5.02 -11.82
C ARG A 214 11.03 5.84 -13.09
N ARG A 215 10.48 5.25 -14.16
CA ARG A 215 10.19 5.96 -15.42
C ARG A 215 9.43 7.27 -15.21
N TYR A 216 8.49 7.34 -14.26
CA TYR A 216 7.69 8.55 -14.03
C TYR A 216 8.42 9.66 -13.27
N PHE A 217 9.64 9.39 -12.80
CA PHE A 217 10.45 10.30 -12.00
C PHE A 217 11.71 10.77 -12.74
N LEU A 218 12.12 10.08 -13.79
CA LEU A 218 13.30 10.43 -14.59
C LEU A 218 12.88 11.25 -15.80
N ASP A 219 13.69 12.24 -16.17
CA ASP A 219 13.50 12.96 -17.43
C ASP A 219 13.80 12.08 -18.65
N ASN A 220 13.36 12.52 -19.83
CA ASN A 220 13.56 11.83 -21.11
C ASN A 220 15.01 11.86 -21.65
N SER A 221 15.97 12.37 -20.88
CA SER A 221 17.40 12.35 -21.21
C SER A 221 18.21 11.45 -20.28
N THR A 222 17.61 11.03 -19.16
CA THR A 222 18.27 10.23 -18.12
C THR A 222 18.12 8.75 -18.43
N GLN A 223 19.24 8.05 -18.60
CA GLN A 223 19.23 6.59 -18.75
C GLN A 223 18.75 5.94 -17.44
N ASP A 224 17.79 5.02 -17.53
CA ASP A 224 17.40 4.21 -16.38
C ASP A 224 18.56 3.24 -16.03
N PRO A 225 19.00 3.18 -14.77
CA PRO A 225 20.18 2.42 -14.38
C PRO A 225 20.02 0.90 -14.55
N VAL A 226 18.79 0.39 -14.63
CA VAL A 226 18.53 -1.04 -14.86
C VAL A 226 18.34 -1.33 -16.35
N LEU A 227 17.72 -0.43 -17.11
CA LEU A 227 17.52 -0.61 -18.55
C LEU A 227 18.78 -0.27 -19.38
N GLY A 228 19.70 0.53 -18.82
CA GLY A 228 20.87 1.05 -19.53
C GLY A 228 20.51 2.01 -20.68
N THR A 229 19.25 2.45 -20.74
CA THR A 229 18.67 3.25 -21.83
C THR A 229 17.58 4.17 -21.27
N VAL A 230 17.18 5.17 -22.07
CA VAL A 230 16.04 6.05 -21.76
C VAL A 230 14.74 5.27 -21.99
N ASP A 231 13.85 5.21 -20.99
CA ASP A 231 12.53 4.59 -21.14
C ASP A 231 11.64 5.55 -21.96
N PRO A 232 10.99 5.12 -23.07
CA PRO A 232 10.14 5.99 -23.89
C PRO A 232 8.97 6.67 -23.16
N HIS A 233 8.60 6.15 -21.98
CA HIS A 233 7.56 6.68 -21.10
C HIS A 233 8.12 7.50 -19.93
N GLN A 234 9.38 7.95 -20.00
CA GLN A 234 9.94 8.95 -19.10
C GLN A 234 9.34 10.33 -19.31
N ARG A 235 9.58 11.22 -18.33
CA ARG A 235 8.98 12.54 -18.30
C ARG A 235 9.43 13.43 -19.46
N ARG A 236 8.52 14.25 -19.97
CA ARG A 236 8.77 15.17 -21.11
C ARG A 236 8.66 16.65 -20.73
N ASP A 237 8.29 16.93 -19.49
CA ASP A 237 8.22 18.27 -18.91
C ASP A 237 9.58 18.86 -18.47
N GLY A 238 10.68 18.12 -18.69
CA GLY A 238 12.04 18.54 -18.35
C GLY A 238 12.39 18.42 -16.88
N LEU A 239 11.55 17.75 -16.06
CA LEU A 239 11.83 17.50 -14.66
C LEU A 239 12.44 16.12 -14.43
N ASN A 240 13.50 16.07 -13.62
CA ASN A 240 13.96 14.87 -12.96
C ASN A 240 13.55 14.92 -11.48
N LEU A 241 12.45 14.24 -11.14
CA LEU A 241 11.86 14.29 -9.81
C LEU A 241 12.72 13.60 -8.74
N VAL A 242 13.58 12.65 -9.10
CA VAL A 242 14.56 12.08 -8.15
C VAL A 242 15.54 13.17 -7.71
N ASP A 243 16.01 13.99 -8.65
CA ASP A 243 16.91 15.08 -8.34
C ASP A 243 16.21 16.22 -7.61
N GLU A 244 14.96 16.54 -7.95
CA GLU A 244 14.15 17.50 -7.18
C GLU A 244 13.94 17.05 -5.73
N TRP A 245 13.70 15.75 -5.51
CA TRP A 245 13.60 15.19 -4.17
C TRP A 245 14.91 15.36 -3.38
N LYS A 246 16.05 15.01 -3.98
CA LYS A 246 17.37 15.18 -3.35
C LYS A 246 17.66 16.65 -3.04
N LYS A 247 17.40 17.56 -3.99
CA LYS A 247 17.58 19.01 -3.80
C LYS A 247 16.77 19.52 -2.62
N ASP A 248 15.51 19.08 -2.47
CA ASP A 248 14.68 19.43 -1.32
C ASP A 248 15.30 18.94 0.00
N LYS A 249 15.79 17.69 0.08
CA LYS A 249 16.38 17.16 1.31
C LYS A 249 17.70 17.85 1.68
N ILE A 250 18.55 18.13 0.69
CA ILE A 250 19.78 18.93 0.87
C ILE A 250 19.42 20.32 1.41
N ARG A 251 18.44 21.00 0.81
CA ARG A 251 17.99 22.34 1.26
C ARG A 251 17.50 22.34 2.69
N ARG A 252 16.86 21.26 3.14
CA ARG A 252 16.38 21.08 4.53
C ARG A 252 17.45 20.61 5.50
N ASN A 253 18.69 20.38 5.03
CA ASN A 253 19.76 19.76 5.81
C ASN A 253 19.35 18.40 6.42
N ALA A 254 18.55 17.63 5.67
CA ALA A 254 18.08 16.31 6.09
C ALA A 254 18.91 15.21 5.44
N THR A 255 19.27 14.20 6.23
CA THR A 255 19.99 13.03 5.70
C THR A 255 19.03 12.19 4.85
N HIS A 256 19.49 11.74 3.69
CA HIS A 256 18.63 11.05 2.74
C HIS A 256 19.42 10.07 1.89
N SER A 257 18.75 9.02 1.42
CA SER A 257 19.29 8.05 0.48
C SER A 257 18.29 7.76 -0.63
N TYR A 258 18.79 7.68 -1.86
CA TYR A 258 18.05 7.18 -3.01
C TYR A 258 18.66 5.85 -3.46
N VAL A 259 17.88 4.79 -3.46
CA VAL A 259 18.34 3.43 -3.78
C VAL A 259 17.46 2.81 -4.85
N TRP A 260 18.05 1.98 -5.72
CA TRP A 260 17.32 1.34 -6.82
C TRP A 260 17.60 -0.14 -6.99
N GLN A 261 18.54 -0.69 -6.21
CA GLN A 261 18.89 -2.10 -6.16
C GLN A 261 19.02 -2.59 -4.72
N ARG A 262 18.95 -3.92 -4.55
CA ARG A 262 18.94 -4.56 -3.23
C ARG A 262 20.20 -4.27 -2.40
N SER A 263 21.37 -4.33 -3.02
CA SER A 263 22.64 -4.08 -2.31
C SER A 263 22.70 -2.68 -1.71
N ASP A 264 22.16 -1.69 -2.41
CA ASP A 264 22.17 -0.30 -1.94
C ASP A 264 21.17 -0.12 -0.80
N PHE A 265 19.99 -0.74 -0.90
CA PHE A 265 19.01 -0.77 0.17
C PHE A 265 19.56 -1.45 1.44
N ASP A 266 20.19 -2.62 1.30
CA ASP A 266 20.80 -3.36 2.40
C ASP A 266 21.96 -2.60 3.06
N ALA A 267 22.57 -1.63 2.35
CA ALA A 267 23.63 -0.77 2.84
C ALA A 267 23.15 0.54 3.50
N VAL A 268 21.84 0.84 3.48
CA VAL A 268 21.29 2.05 4.13
C VAL A 268 21.41 1.93 5.64
N ASP A 269 22.10 2.88 6.27
CA ASP A 269 22.11 3.00 7.74
C ASP A 269 20.82 3.67 8.23
N SER A 270 19.96 2.87 8.86
CA SER A 270 18.67 3.31 9.39
C SER A 270 18.79 4.23 10.60
N ASN A 271 19.95 4.31 11.26
CA ASN A 271 20.15 5.23 12.39
C ASN A 271 20.46 6.66 11.93
N SER A 272 21.03 6.81 10.73
CA SER A 272 21.50 8.11 10.23
C SER A 272 20.71 8.62 9.04
N THR A 273 19.85 7.82 8.40
CA THR A 273 19.05 8.22 7.23
C THR A 273 17.64 8.64 7.63
N GLU A 274 17.30 9.93 7.48
CA GLU A 274 15.96 10.45 7.79
C GLU A 274 14.93 10.21 6.67
N PHE A 275 15.37 10.23 5.41
CA PHE A 275 14.51 10.05 4.24
C PHE A 275 15.06 8.97 3.30
N LEU A 276 14.20 8.06 2.87
CA LEU A 276 14.56 6.97 1.95
C LEU A 276 13.59 6.94 0.78
N LEU A 277 14.15 6.96 -0.43
CA LEU A 277 13.45 6.80 -1.71
C LEU A 277 14.05 5.63 -2.50
#